data_AF-A0A9D6RVZ6-F1
#
_entry.id   AF-A0A9D6RVZ6-F1
#
_cell.length_a   1.000
_cell.length_b   1.000
_cell.length_c   1.000
_cell.angle_alpha   90.00
_cell.angle_beta   90.00
_cell.angle_gamma   90.00
#
_symmetry.space_group_name_H-M   'P 1'
#
loop_
_entity.id
_entity.type
_entity.pdbx_description
1 polymer ?
#
loop_
_entity_poly.entity_id
_entity_poly.type
_entity_poly.pdbx_seq_one_letter_code
_entity_poly.pdbx_strand_id
1 'polypeptide(L)'
;MALSGQRRRLDLGYCQQGRFLITAGVGLDAEAFRRLDPKLKRLVGQLAYYGTFIQTLLEFQPKEVTVDWDGGHFQGLVYLVMVVNCDPSAGTPLRLAPAASPSDGLLDMLIFGARPPFDLPKKLGLAVLGQLVKDPTVLQYRTRSVTVTAPTAVPVELDGDYHTETPVTIGLEPGAVEVKVP
;
A
#
# COMPACT_ATOMS: atom_id res chain seq x y z
N MET A 1 -8.21 -22.35 -26.57
CA MET A 1 -9.20 -21.56 -25.81
C MET A 1 -8.57 -20.29 -25.20
N ALA A 2 -7.91 -19.42 -25.99
CA ALA A 2 -7.19 -18.24 -25.46
C ALA A 2 -7.36 -16.96 -26.32
N LEU A 3 -8.36 -16.92 -27.21
CA LEU A 3 -8.51 -15.86 -28.22
C LEU A 3 -9.71 -14.93 -28.01
N SER A 4 -10.53 -15.12 -26.98
CA SER A 4 -11.78 -14.35 -26.76
C SER A 4 -11.79 -13.47 -25.51
N GLY A 5 -10.65 -13.27 -24.84
CA GLY A 5 -10.60 -12.42 -23.65
C GLY A 5 -10.87 -10.95 -23.97
N GLN A 6 -11.77 -10.30 -23.21
CA GLN A 6 -12.01 -8.86 -23.35
C GLN A 6 -10.74 -8.09 -22.97
N ARG A 7 -10.42 -7.06 -23.75
CA ARG A 7 -9.35 -6.12 -23.44
C ARG A 7 -9.91 -5.08 -22.47
N ARG A 8 -9.22 -4.87 -21.34
CA ARG A 8 -9.56 -3.82 -20.38
C ARG A 8 -8.35 -2.93 -20.17
N ARG A 9 -8.59 -1.62 -20.14
CA ARG A 9 -7.58 -0.66 -19.72
C ARG A 9 -7.62 -0.52 -18.21
N LEU A 10 -6.44 -0.56 -17.61
CA LEU A 10 -6.23 -0.37 -16.18
C LEU A 10 -5.37 0.87 -15.95
N ASP A 11 -5.70 1.56 -14.86
CA ASP A 11 -4.94 2.64 -14.29
C ASP A 11 -3.69 2.06 -13.60
N LEU A 12 -2.57 2.78 -13.69
CA LEU A 12 -1.37 2.50 -12.91
C LEU A 12 -1.17 3.60 -11.87
N GLY A 13 -0.75 3.21 -10.68
CA GLY A 13 -0.17 4.14 -9.75
C GLY A 13 1.27 4.46 -10.13
N TYR A 14 1.73 5.67 -9.82
CA TYR A 14 3.13 6.07 -9.98
C TYR A 14 3.67 6.71 -8.71
N CYS A 15 4.97 6.54 -8.48
CA CYS A 15 5.71 7.24 -7.44
C CYS A 15 7.10 7.60 -7.99
N GLN A 16 7.33 8.88 -8.22
CA GLN A 16 8.52 9.37 -8.95
C GLN A 16 8.67 8.63 -10.30
N GLN A 17 9.76 7.89 -10.53
CA GLN A 17 9.99 7.11 -11.75
C GLN A 17 9.41 5.68 -11.70
N GLY A 18 8.95 5.23 -10.53
CA GLY A 18 8.38 3.90 -10.33
C GLY A 18 6.88 3.86 -10.65
N ARG A 19 6.40 2.68 -11.04
CA ARG A 19 4.96 2.38 -11.22
C ARG A 19 4.57 1.20 -10.35
N PHE A 20 3.32 1.18 -9.92
CA PHE A 20 2.71 0.09 -9.18
C PHE A 20 1.29 -0.19 -9.72
N LEU A 21 0.86 -1.44 -9.61
CA LEU A 21 -0.46 -1.88 -10.02
C LEU A 21 -1.40 -2.05 -8.81
N ILE A 22 -0.88 -2.49 -7.67
CA ILE A 22 -1.67 -2.91 -6.52
C ILE A 22 -1.55 -1.88 -5.40
N THR A 23 -0.36 -1.72 -4.83
CA THR A 23 -0.14 -0.83 -3.68
C THR A 23 1.16 -0.04 -3.75
N ALA A 24 1.15 1.12 -3.12
CA ALA A 24 2.33 1.80 -2.61
C ALA A 24 2.18 2.00 -1.10
N GLY A 25 3.27 1.82 -0.36
CA GLY A 25 3.30 1.90 1.09
C GLY A 25 4.38 2.85 1.56
N VAL A 26 4.08 3.67 2.58
CA VAL A 26 5.04 4.57 3.24
C VAL A 26 5.08 4.25 4.72
N GLY A 27 6.26 3.84 5.21
CA GLY A 27 6.49 3.51 6.61
C GLY A 27 6.66 2.02 6.87
N LEU A 28 5.77 1.47 7.69
CA LEU A 28 5.89 0.14 8.31
C LEU A 28 6.20 -1.01 7.34
N ASP A 29 5.44 -1.12 6.25
CA ASP A 29 5.58 -2.17 5.25
C ASP A 29 6.84 -1.99 4.40
N ALA A 30 7.11 -0.77 3.97
CA ALA A 30 8.29 -0.42 3.22
C ALA A 30 9.58 -0.66 4.00
N GLU A 31 9.58 -0.39 5.31
CA GLU A 31 10.70 -0.72 6.18
C GLU A 31 10.92 -2.24 6.26
N ALA A 32 9.85 -3.04 6.30
CA ALA A 32 9.95 -4.48 6.23
C ALA A 32 10.53 -4.95 4.89
N PHE A 33 10.08 -4.38 3.76
CA PHE A 33 10.65 -4.66 2.43
C PHE A 33 12.10 -4.23 2.29
N ARG A 34 12.50 -3.13 2.92
CA ARG A 34 13.89 -2.65 2.93
C ARG A 34 14.83 -3.59 3.69
N ARG A 35 14.35 -4.25 4.74
CA ARG A 35 15.12 -5.21 5.56
C ARG A 35 15.16 -6.62 4.98
N LEU A 36 14.28 -6.94 4.03
CA LEU A 36 14.21 -8.27 3.42
C LEU A 36 15.43 -8.52 2.52
N ASP A 37 16.12 -9.64 2.76
CA ASP A 37 17.19 -10.11 1.87
C ASP A 37 16.57 -10.61 0.54
N PRO A 38 16.93 -10.02 -0.61
CA PRO A 38 16.43 -10.46 -1.92
C PRO A 38 16.71 -11.94 -2.22
N LYS A 39 17.77 -12.51 -1.66
CA LYS A 39 18.10 -13.94 -1.81
C LYS A 39 17.11 -14.82 -1.05
N LEU A 40 16.68 -14.38 0.13
CA LEU A 40 15.70 -15.10 0.95
C LEU A 40 14.30 -15.06 0.31
N LYS A 41 13.93 -13.92 -0.31
CA LYS A 41 12.69 -13.78 -1.11
C LYS A 41 12.62 -14.81 -2.25
N ARG A 42 13.75 -15.09 -2.92
CA ARG A 42 13.84 -16.10 -3.99
C ARG A 42 13.86 -17.55 -3.49
N LEU A 43 14.48 -17.82 -2.34
CA LEU A 43 14.72 -19.18 -1.84
C LEU A 43 13.51 -19.80 -1.14
N VAL A 44 12.75 -19.02 -0.38
CA VAL A 44 11.70 -19.54 0.53
C VAL A 44 10.28 -19.13 0.10
N GLY A 45 10.18 -18.37 -1.00
CA GLY A 45 8.91 -17.89 -1.53
C GLY A 45 8.14 -16.99 -0.57
N GLN A 46 6.82 -16.88 -0.77
CA GLN A 46 5.92 -16.00 -0.02
C GLN A 46 5.78 -16.34 1.48
N LEU A 47 6.39 -17.42 2.01
CA LEU A 47 6.23 -17.82 3.42
C LEU A 47 7.29 -17.23 4.35
N ALA A 48 8.57 -17.12 3.92
CA ALA A 48 9.59 -16.40 4.71
C ALA A 48 9.28 -14.90 4.81
N TYR A 49 8.56 -14.38 3.82
CA TYR A 49 7.98 -13.05 3.80
C TYR A 49 7.22 -12.74 5.08
N TYR A 50 6.33 -13.61 5.56
CA TYR A 50 5.49 -13.29 6.73
C TYR A 50 6.27 -13.17 8.04
N GLY A 51 7.32 -13.99 8.26
CA GLY A 51 8.06 -14.00 9.52
C GLY A 51 8.86 -12.71 9.78
N THR A 52 9.76 -12.36 8.85
CA THR A 52 10.58 -11.13 8.93
C THR A 52 9.73 -9.87 8.83
N PHE A 53 8.66 -9.92 8.03
CA PHE A 53 7.68 -8.86 7.96
C PHE A 53 7.07 -8.65 9.34
N ILE A 54 6.41 -9.66 9.92
CA ILE A 54 5.80 -9.60 11.26
C ILE A 54 6.77 -9.09 12.34
N GLN A 55 8.02 -9.57 12.36
CA GLN A 55 8.99 -9.08 13.34
C GLN A 55 9.28 -7.58 13.18
N THR A 56 9.51 -7.13 11.95
CA THR A 56 9.70 -5.71 11.66
C THR A 56 8.47 -4.91 12.07
N LEU A 57 7.27 -5.47 11.86
CA LEU A 57 6.03 -4.83 12.25
C LEU A 57 5.90 -4.62 13.77
N LEU A 58 6.47 -5.51 14.59
CA LEU A 58 6.44 -5.42 16.05
C LEU A 58 7.45 -4.41 16.61
N GLU A 59 8.56 -4.17 15.91
CA GLU A 59 9.63 -3.28 16.37
C GLU A 59 9.46 -1.82 15.87
N PHE A 60 8.71 -1.64 14.79
CA PHE A 60 8.60 -0.34 14.12
C PHE A 60 7.97 0.72 15.01
N GLN A 61 8.64 1.88 15.08
CA GLN A 61 8.13 3.05 15.77
C GLN A 61 7.39 3.96 14.79
N PRO A 62 6.24 4.54 15.18
CA PRO A 62 5.55 5.54 14.38
C PRO A 62 6.45 6.65 13.87
N LYS A 63 6.17 7.10 12.65
CA LYS A 63 6.86 8.22 12.00
C LYS A 63 5.96 9.43 11.95
N GLU A 64 6.54 10.60 12.24
CA GLU A 64 5.85 11.87 12.01
C GLU A 64 5.84 12.14 10.51
N VAL A 65 4.64 12.34 9.95
CA VAL A 65 4.44 12.61 8.54
C VAL A 65 3.47 13.76 8.35
N THR A 66 3.58 14.42 7.20
CA THR A 66 2.52 15.26 6.62
C THR A 66 2.07 14.61 5.32
N VAL A 67 0.76 14.43 5.18
CA VAL A 67 0.12 13.78 4.04
C VAL A 67 -0.88 14.78 3.45
N ASP A 68 -0.63 15.21 2.23
CA ASP A 68 -1.46 16.18 1.50
C ASP A 68 -2.10 15.51 0.29
N TRP A 69 -3.40 15.71 0.06
CA TRP A 69 -4.12 15.17 -1.09
C TRP A 69 -5.19 16.15 -1.59
N ASP A 70 -5.83 15.85 -2.72
CA ASP A 70 -6.76 16.76 -3.40
C ASP A 70 -7.90 17.30 -2.50
N GLY A 71 -8.27 16.57 -1.45
CA GLY A 71 -9.40 16.85 -0.58
C GLY A 71 -9.05 17.17 0.87
N GLY A 72 -7.76 17.28 1.23
CA GLY A 72 -7.39 17.53 2.62
C GLY A 72 -5.92 17.32 2.93
N HIS A 73 -5.62 17.41 4.22
CA HIS A 73 -4.30 17.15 4.76
C HIS A 73 -4.42 16.38 6.07
N PHE A 74 -3.35 15.67 6.42
CA PHE A 74 -3.15 15.00 7.69
C PHE A 74 -1.73 15.27 8.16
N GLN A 75 -1.57 15.64 9.42
CA GLN A 75 -0.27 15.73 10.07
C GLN A 75 -0.28 14.98 11.39
N GLY A 76 0.71 14.13 11.61
CA GLY A 76 0.85 13.41 12.86
C GLY A 76 1.69 12.15 12.75
N LEU A 77 1.71 11.39 13.84
CA LEU A 77 2.38 10.10 13.90
C LEU A 77 1.54 9.02 13.21
N VAL A 78 2.17 8.26 12.31
CA VAL A 78 1.57 7.11 11.63
C VAL A 78 2.49 5.90 11.72
N TYR A 79 1.90 4.73 11.71
CA TYR A 79 2.64 3.51 11.41
C TYR A 79 2.79 3.35 9.89
N LEU A 80 1.73 3.63 9.15
CA LEU A 80 1.64 3.32 7.73
C LEU A 80 0.71 4.32 7.02
N VAL A 81 1.15 4.80 5.86
CA VAL A 81 0.27 5.36 4.83
C VAL A 81 0.31 4.41 3.65
N MET A 82 -0.85 3.88 3.26
CA MET A 82 -0.97 2.90 2.19
C MET A 82 -1.89 3.44 1.12
N VAL A 83 -1.46 3.35 -0.13
CA VAL A 83 -2.19 3.82 -1.31
C VAL A 83 -2.49 2.60 -2.18
N VAL A 84 -3.76 2.31 -2.39
CA VAL A 84 -4.26 1.09 -3.05
C VAL A 84 -4.92 1.48 -4.37
N ASN A 85 -4.39 0.95 -5.48
CA ASN A 85 -4.99 1.07 -6.81
C ASN A 85 -5.89 -0.13 -7.14
N CYS A 86 -5.52 -1.32 -6.65
CA CYS A 86 -6.30 -2.55 -6.80
C CYS A 86 -6.24 -3.36 -5.51
N ASP A 87 -7.35 -3.94 -5.08
CA ASP A 87 -7.35 -4.80 -3.89
C ASP A 87 -6.49 -6.06 -4.12
N PRO A 88 -5.54 -6.40 -3.23
CA PRO A 88 -4.58 -7.51 -3.43
C PRO A 88 -5.19 -8.91 -3.28
N SER A 89 -6.51 -9.03 -3.08
CA SER A 89 -7.17 -10.31 -2.77
C SER A 89 -7.10 -11.36 -3.89
N ALA A 90 -6.68 -10.97 -5.10
CA ALA A 90 -6.39 -11.91 -6.19
C ALA A 90 -5.11 -12.74 -5.95
N GLY A 91 -4.17 -12.25 -5.13
CA GLY A 91 -2.87 -12.89 -4.90
C GLY A 91 -2.53 -13.14 -3.43
N THR A 92 -3.33 -12.59 -2.50
CA THR A 92 -3.12 -12.73 -1.05
C THR A 92 -4.46 -12.93 -0.34
N PRO A 93 -4.49 -13.48 0.89
CA PRO A 93 -5.72 -13.51 1.68
C PRO A 93 -6.11 -12.12 2.23
N LEU A 94 -5.28 -11.09 2.01
CA LEU A 94 -5.49 -9.75 2.54
C LEU A 94 -6.43 -8.97 1.63
N ARG A 95 -7.43 -8.34 2.25
CA ARG A 95 -8.37 -7.41 1.64
C ARG A 95 -8.19 -6.06 2.32
N LEU A 96 -7.45 -5.17 1.66
CA LEU A 96 -7.01 -3.90 2.23
C LEU A 96 -8.04 -2.81 1.97
N ALA A 97 -8.50 -2.73 0.73
CA ALA A 97 -9.52 -1.80 0.28
C ALA A 97 -10.44 -2.54 -0.71
N PRO A 98 -11.44 -3.31 -0.22
CA PRO A 98 -12.26 -4.20 -1.06
C PRO A 98 -13.01 -3.51 -2.21
N ALA A 99 -13.16 -2.18 -2.15
CA ALA A 99 -13.82 -1.36 -3.16
C ALA A 99 -12.83 -0.69 -4.14
N ALA A 100 -11.52 -0.90 -3.98
CA ALA A 100 -10.51 -0.35 -4.87
C ALA A 100 -10.66 -0.93 -6.27
N SER A 101 -10.58 -0.04 -7.26
CA SER A 101 -10.80 -0.37 -8.67
C SER A 101 -9.68 0.23 -9.51
N PRO A 102 -8.90 -0.59 -10.23
CA PRO A 102 -7.83 -0.10 -11.10
C PRO A 102 -8.37 0.50 -12.41
N SER A 103 -9.57 1.05 -12.42
CA SER A 103 -10.21 1.61 -13.62
C SER A 103 -11.23 2.72 -13.31
N ASP A 104 -11.31 3.17 -12.06
CA ASP A 104 -12.21 4.27 -11.67
C ASP A 104 -11.50 5.63 -11.61
N GLY A 105 -10.20 5.68 -11.94
CA GLY A 105 -9.40 6.89 -11.94
C GLY A 105 -9.12 7.46 -10.54
N LEU A 106 -9.21 6.63 -9.49
CA LEU A 106 -8.96 7.00 -8.10
C LEU A 106 -8.01 6.01 -7.41
N LEU A 107 -7.31 6.50 -6.40
CA LEU A 107 -6.54 5.72 -5.45
C LEU A 107 -7.26 5.70 -4.10
N ASP A 108 -7.32 4.53 -3.46
CA ASP A 108 -7.81 4.38 -2.10
C ASP A 108 -6.64 4.51 -1.11
N MET A 109 -6.64 5.59 -0.32
CA MET A 109 -5.61 5.88 0.68
C MET A 109 -6.08 5.48 2.08
N LEU A 110 -5.26 4.69 2.77
CA LEU A 110 -5.44 4.25 4.15
C LEU A 110 -4.34 4.86 5.03
N ILE A 111 -4.72 5.57 6.10
CA ILE A 111 -3.77 6.13 7.08
C ILE A 111 -3.95 5.42 8.42
N PHE A 112 -2.89 4.77 8.88
CA PHE A 112 -2.82 4.07 10.15
C PHE A 112 -2.17 4.98 11.20
N GLY A 113 -2.97 5.83 11.80
CA GLY A 113 -2.51 6.77 12.83
C GLY A 113 -2.00 6.06 14.08
N ALA A 114 -0.98 6.64 14.72
CA ALA A 114 -0.35 6.09 15.92
C ALA A 114 -1.10 6.43 17.21
N ARG A 115 -2.42 6.21 17.23
CA ARG A 115 -3.22 6.33 18.46
C ARG A 115 -3.15 5.00 19.21
N PRO A 116 -2.73 4.98 20.48
CA PRO A 116 -2.77 3.77 21.27
C PRO A 116 -4.22 3.23 21.40
N PRO A 117 -4.42 1.91 21.35
CA PRO A 117 -3.44 0.88 20.97
C PRO A 117 -3.40 0.65 19.45
N PHE A 118 -2.20 0.66 18.87
CA PHE A 118 -1.98 0.09 17.53
C PHE A 118 -1.88 -1.43 17.65
N ASP A 119 -3.00 -2.09 17.43
CA ASP A 119 -3.14 -3.54 17.51
C ASP A 119 -2.98 -4.17 16.13
N LEU A 120 -1.72 -4.37 15.74
CA LEU A 120 -1.37 -4.98 14.46
C LEU A 120 -2.04 -6.35 14.24
N PRO A 121 -2.06 -7.30 15.22
CA PRO A 121 -2.80 -8.55 15.08
C PRO A 121 -4.28 -8.33 14.71
N LYS A 122 -4.95 -7.38 15.37
CA LYS A 122 -6.34 -7.02 15.03
C LYS A 122 -6.43 -6.48 13.60
N LYS A 123 -5.53 -5.59 13.18
CA LYS A 123 -5.51 -5.06 11.80
C LYS A 123 -5.36 -6.16 10.77
N LEU A 124 -4.41 -7.07 10.97
CA LEU A 124 -4.20 -8.22 10.08
C LEU A 124 -5.42 -9.13 10.04
N GLY A 125 -6.03 -9.43 11.20
CA GLY A 125 -7.27 -10.20 11.26
C GLY A 125 -8.42 -9.54 10.49
N LEU A 126 -8.60 -8.23 10.65
CA LEU A 126 -9.60 -7.47 9.90
C LEU A 126 -9.30 -7.44 8.40
N ALA A 127 -8.03 -7.34 8.00
CA ALA A 127 -7.63 -7.42 6.60
C ALA A 127 -7.94 -8.80 5.99
N VAL A 128 -7.68 -9.89 6.69
CA VAL A 128 -8.05 -11.24 6.25
C VAL A 128 -9.57 -11.40 6.11
N LEU A 129 -10.34 -10.80 7.03
CA LEU A 129 -11.81 -10.80 6.99
C LEU A 129 -12.40 -9.80 5.97
N GLY A 130 -11.59 -8.97 5.32
CA GLY A 130 -12.07 -7.88 4.45
C GLY A 130 -12.86 -6.79 5.18
N GLN A 131 -12.55 -6.59 6.46
CA GLN A 131 -13.19 -5.62 7.34
C GLN A 131 -12.21 -4.54 7.82
N LEU A 132 -11.01 -4.46 7.26
CA LEU A 132 -10.01 -3.45 7.64
C LEU A 132 -10.56 -2.02 7.51
N VAL A 133 -11.29 -1.76 6.43
CA VAL A 133 -12.01 -0.50 6.15
C VAL A 133 -13.16 -0.22 7.14
N LYS A 134 -13.52 -1.14 8.02
CA LYS A 134 -14.52 -0.90 9.07
C LYS A 134 -13.88 -0.48 10.39
N ASP A 135 -12.55 -0.53 10.49
CA ASP A 135 -11.86 -0.15 11.71
C ASP A 135 -11.78 1.38 11.82
N PRO A 136 -12.37 1.99 12.86
CA PRO A 136 -12.40 3.45 13.01
C PRO A 136 -11.01 4.06 13.24
N THR A 137 -9.98 3.26 13.53
CA THR A 137 -8.61 3.77 13.68
C THR A 137 -7.80 3.74 12.38
N VAL A 138 -8.39 3.31 11.26
CA VAL A 138 -7.86 3.48 9.91
C VAL A 138 -8.63 4.59 9.21
N LEU A 139 -7.98 5.71 8.95
CA LEU A 139 -8.58 6.79 8.17
C LEU A 139 -8.54 6.42 6.69
N GLN A 140 -9.59 6.77 5.96
CA GLN A 140 -9.79 6.35 4.57
C GLN A 140 -10.17 7.55 3.72
N TYR A 141 -9.48 7.68 2.59
CA TYR A 141 -9.71 8.75 1.63
C TYR A 141 -9.56 8.22 0.21
N ARG A 142 -10.24 8.86 -0.74
CA ARG A 142 -10.03 8.63 -2.17
C ARG A 142 -9.41 9.87 -2.79
N THR A 143 -8.39 9.70 -3.60
CA THR A 143 -7.64 10.82 -4.20
C THR A 143 -7.03 10.42 -5.54
N ARG A 144 -6.63 11.38 -6.37
CA ARG A 144 -5.84 11.11 -7.59
C ARG A 144 -4.35 11.30 -7.36
N SER A 145 -4.00 12.09 -6.36
CA SER A 145 -2.63 12.39 -5.98
C SER A 145 -2.53 12.54 -4.47
N VAL A 146 -1.43 12.06 -3.90
CA VAL A 146 -1.06 12.27 -2.52
C VAL A 146 0.44 12.56 -2.43
N THR A 147 0.79 13.58 -1.67
CA THR A 147 2.17 13.90 -1.33
C THR A 147 2.41 13.54 0.13
N VAL A 148 3.48 12.78 0.39
CA VAL A 148 3.89 12.39 1.74
C VAL A 148 5.26 12.97 2.01
N THR A 149 5.37 13.76 3.09
CA THR A 149 6.61 14.35 3.58
C THR A 149 6.83 13.98 5.04
N ALA A 150 8.08 14.03 5.49
CA ALA A 150 8.44 13.72 6.86
C ALA A 150 9.71 14.48 7.27
N PRO A 151 9.89 14.80 8.58
CA PRO A 151 11.13 15.42 9.06
C PRO A 151 12.36 14.52 8.92
N THR A 152 12.15 13.21 8.89
CA THR A 152 13.19 12.19 8.65
C THR A 152 12.74 11.30 7.50
N ALA A 153 13.69 10.82 6.68
CA ALA A 153 13.38 9.95 5.56
C ALA A 153 12.60 8.71 6.02
N VAL A 154 11.48 8.44 5.36
CA VAL A 154 10.62 7.28 5.63
C VAL A 154 10.60 6.40 4.38
N PRO A 155 10.89 5.10 4.50
CA PRO A 155 10.87 4.17 3.36
C PRO A 155 9.54 4.15 2.63
N VAL A 156 9.63 3.92 1.32
CA VAL A 156 8.52 3.77 0.38
C VAL A 156 8.68 2.48 -0.41
N GLU A 157 7.60 1.72 -0.54
CA GLU A 157 7.52 0.51 -1.33
C GLU A 157 6.52 0.67 -2.48
N LEU A 158 6.73 -0.12 -3.53
CA LEU A 158 5.81 -0.30 -4.64
C LEU A 158 5.61 -1.81 -4.87
N ASP A 159 4.36 -2.29 -4.85
CA ASP A 159 3.96 -3.69 -5.07
C ASP A 159 4.76 -4.74 -4.27
N GLY A 160 5.22 -4.39 -3.08
CA GLY A 160 5.97 -5.26 -2.19
C GLY A 160 7.47 -5.32 -2.46
N ASP A 161 8.02 -4.25 -3.03
CA ASP A 161 9.45 -4.03 -3.20
C ASP A 161 9.84 -2.63 -2.73
N TYR A 162 10.93 -2.53 -1.97
CA TYR A 162 11.49 -1.23 -1.57
C TYR A 162 11.84 -0.41 -2.82
N HIS A 163 11.43 0.86 -2.83
CA HIS A 163 11.58 1.76 -3.97
C HIS A 163 12.45 2.98 -3.64
N THR A 164 12.05 3.77 -2.64
CA THR A 164 12.70 5.05 -2.31
C THR A 164 12.36 5.48 -0.88
N GLU A 165 12.59 6.74 -0.52
CA GLU A 165 12.18 7.34 0.75
C GLU A 165 11.45 8.69 0.52
N THR A 166 10.72 9.17 1.51
CA THR A 166 10.08 10.50 1.50
C THR A 166 11.12 11.63 1.32
N PRO A 167 10.74 12.77 0.70
CA PRO A 167 9.40 13.13 0.22
C PRO A 167 9.03 12.43 -1.09
N VAL A 168 7.76 12.03 -1.20
CA VAL A 168 7.21 11.41 -2.42
C VAL A 168 5.86 12.01 -2.79
N THR A 169 5.56 12.00 -4.09
CA THR A 169 4.21 12.16 -4.59
C THR A 169 3.80 10.87 -5.29
N ILE A 170 2.68 10.33 -4.85
CA ILE A 170 2.05 9.12 -5.38
C ILE A 170 0.80 9.57 -6.13
N GLY A 171 0.71 9.23 -7.41
CA GLY A 171 -0.42 9.61 -8.23
C GLY A 171 -0.87 8.48 -9.15
N LEU A 172 -1.81 8.78 -10.04
CA LEU A 172 -2.41 7.81 -10.95
C LEU A 172 -2.21 8.22 -12.42
N GLU A 173 -1.85 7.25 -13.27
CA GLU A 173 -1.80 7.31 -14.72
C GLU A 173 -3.03 6.56 -15.29
N PRO A 174 -4.10 7.27 -15.71
CA PRO A 174 -5.33 6.61 -16.12
C PRO A 174 -5.19 5.80 -17.42
N GLY A 175 -5.70 4.57 -17.43
CA GLY A 175 -5.73 3.68 -18.59
C GLY A 175 -4.36 3.39 -19.20
N ALA A 176 -3.30 3.43 -18.39
CA ALA A 176 -1.91 3.31 -18.82
C ALA A 176 -1.56 1.92 -19.39
N VAL A 177 -2.27 0.87 -18.98
CA VAL A 177 -1.99 -0.51 -19.44
C VAL A 177 -3.25 -1.17 -19.97
N GLU A 178 -3.13 -1.90 -21.08
CA GLU A 178 -4.16 -2.79 -21.58
C GLU A 178 -3.85 -4.23 -21.18
N VAL A 179 -4.77 -4.89 -20.49
CA VAL A 179 -4.68 -6.30 -20.12
C VAL A 179 -5.78 -7.11 -20.79
N LYS A 180 -5.49 -8.38 -21.10
CA LYS A 180 -6.51 -9.36 -21.47
C LYS A 180 -7.01 -10.02 -20.21
N VAL A 181 -8.30 -9.90 -19.95
CA VAL A 181 -8.98 -10.67 -18.90
C VAL A 181 -9.67 -11.88 -19.52
N PRO A 182 -9.78 -13.02 -18.80
CA PRO A 182 -10.48 -14.22 -19.27
C PRO A 182 -11.93 -13.97 -19.71
#